data_AF-A0AAX4H681-F1
#
_entry.id   AF-A0AAX4H681-F1
#
_cell.length_a   1.000
_cell.length_b   1.000
_cell.length_c   1.000
_cell.angle_alpha   90.00
_cell.angle_beta   90.00
_cell.angle_gamma   90.00
#
_symmetry.space_group_name_H-M   'P 1'
#
loop_
_entity.id
_entity.type
_entity.pdbx_description
1 polymer ?
#
loop_
_entity_poly.entity_id
_entity_poly.type
_entity_poly.pdbx_seq_one_letter_code
_entity_poly.pdbx_strand_id
1 'polypeptide(L)'
;MYVRYCNPRFRYLVFHYSQYNMDEAIKTRNGRELEDLDNDIQQVNIYKQNLRSLKRQKVEGSLSQECAKDSQQLGDTDTKLNDDLLQVQENGEDVTIKEPTQLSHEDRDLDSEDKSIVAEKEAISQKIEILRENEPSNTNSSKDDEGLEDEWRTESEFYKSVDAKTFRQYDLACDRVKEFYEQQHRLQTVAFNIQARINFKAKVRAKMTVWEGLEKLNKLLDESDPDTELSQIDHALQTAEAIRRDKKPRWMQLVGLIHDLGKLLYFFDSKGQWDVVGDTFPVGCSFLTKIIFSESFRRNPDYLAPSYNTKFGIYSENCGLDKVMLSWGHDEYMYHIAKLNSTIPPEGLAMIRYHSFYPWHQENAYQYLMNDYDKEMLKAVRAFNKYDLYSKADEQYNVEQLKPYYLDLIDEFFPKKTIDF
;
A
#
# COMPACT_ATOMS: atom_id res chain seq x y z
N MET A 1 -49.21 0.46 40.63
CA MET A 1 -49.45 1.12 39.32
C MET A 1 -48.15 1.78 38.92
N TYR A 2 -47.52 1.29 37.86
CA TYR A 2 -46.11 1.45 37.52
C TYR A 2 -45.76 2.80 36.86
N VAL A 3 -44.69 3.40 37.38
CA VAL A 3 -43.52 4.08 36.75
C VAL A 3 -43.69 4.81 35.40
N ARG A 4 -43.24 6.08 35.41
CA ARG A 4 -43.14 7.06 34.32
C ARG A 4 -42.29 6.58 33.13
N TYR A 5 -42.81 6.79 31.92
CA TYR A 5 -42.08 6.80 30.66
C TYR A 5 -41.39 8.16 30.46
N CYS A 6 -40.07 8.16 30.23
CA CYS A 6 -39.35 9.23 29.55
C CYS A 6 -38.65 8.65 28.31
N ASN A 7 -38.81 9.36 27.20
CA ASN A 7 -38.37 9.06 25.83
C ASN A 7 -36.85 9.29 25.65
N PRO A 8 -36.08 8.35 25.05
CA PRO A 8 -34.74 8.62 24.57
C PRO A 8 -34.61 8.39 23.04
N ARG A 9 -34.34 9.46 22.29
CA ARG A 9 -33.76 9.42 20.95
C ARG A 9 -32.47 10.20 20.93
N PHE A 10 -31.34 9.52 21.11
CA PHE A 10 -30.03 9.82 20.51
C PHE A 10 -29.14 8.59 20.78
N ARG A 11 -29.01 7.70 19.79
CA ARG A 11 -28.03 6.60 19.79
C ARG A 11 -26.98 6.90 18.74
N TYR A 12 -25.78 7.25 19.20
CA TYR A 12 -24.54 7.06 18.45
C TYR A 12 -24.26 5.56 18.37
N LEU A 13 -24.11 5.02 17.15
CA LEU A 13 -23.61 3.66 16.94
C LEU A 13 -22.09 3.67 17.14
N VAL A 14 -21.64 3.23 18.31
CA VAL A 14 -20.27 2.78 18.52
C VAL A 14 -20.23 1.32 18.08
N PHE A 15 -19.61 1.05 16.93
CA PHE A 15 -19.36 -0.32 16.48
C PHE A 15 -18.29 -0.97 17.38
N HIS A 16 -18.72 -1.86 18.28
CA HIS A 16 -17.83 -2.81 18.94
C HIS A 16 -17.40 -3.88 17.94
N TYR A 17 -16.18 -3.78 17.43
CA TYR A 17 -15.50 -4.93 16.84
C TYR A 17 -14.97 -5.82 17.97
N SER A 18 -15.65 -6.95 18.18
CA SER A 18 -15.19 -8.05 19.03
C SER A 18 -13.84 -8.57 18.54
N GLN A 19 -12.90 -8.73 19.47
CA GLN A 19 -11.62 -9.41 19.27
C GLN A 19 -11.86 -10.86 18.87
N TYR A 20 -11.73 -11.16 17.58
CA TYR A 20 -11.35 -12.51 17.15
C TYR A 20 -9.84 -12.64 17.28
N ASN A 21 -9.39 -13.65 18.03
CA ASN A 21 -8.00 -14.09 18.11
C ASN A 21 -7.47 -14.37 16.69
N MET A 22 -6.78 -13.40 16.09
CA MET A 22 -6.16 -13.48 14.76
C MET A 22 -4.69 -13.92 14.81
N ASP A 23 -4.15 -14.26 15.98
CA ASP A 23 -2.69 -14.45 16.16
C ASP A 23 -2.19 -15.86 15.78
N GLU A 24 -3.05 -16.85 15.53
CA GLU A 24 -2.61 -18.22 15.20
C GLU A 24 -2.85 -18.68 13.75
N ALA A 25 -3.74 -18.06 12.98
CA ALA A 25 -4.23 -18.65 11.72
C ALA A 25 -3.44 -18.29 10.44
N ILE A 26 -2.40 -17.45 10.51
CA ILE A 26 -1.79 -16.84 9.32
C ILE A 26 -0.26 -16.87 9.45
N LYS A 27 0.35 -18.06 9.50
CA LYS A 27 1.83 -18.18 9.55
C LYS A 27 2.48 -18.72 8.28
N THR A 28 1.78 -19.49 7.44
CA THR A 28 2.39 -20.07 6.23
C THR A 28 1.43 -20.19 5.04
N ARG A 29 1.92 -19.96 3.81
CA ARG A 29 1.26 -20.32 2.53
C ARG A 29 2.24 -21.12 1.67
N ASN A 30 1.84 -22.30 1.19
CA ASN A 30 2.66 -23.20 0.37
C ASN A 30 4.05 -23.55 0.97
N GLY A 31 4.14 -23.71 2.30
CA GLY A 31 5.37 -24.09 2.98
C GLY A 31 6.42 -22.99 3.14
N ARG A 32 6.07 -21.73 2.86
CA ARG A 32 6.89 -20.54 3.19
C ARG A 32 6.23 -19.72 4.28
N GLU A 33 7.03 -19.15 5.17
CA GLU A 33 6.54 -18.21 6.18
C GLU A 33 6.03 -16.94 5.49
N LEU A 34 4.95 -16.36 6.01
CA LEU A 34 4.39 -15.11 5.44
C LEU A 34 5.36 -13.93 5.55
N GLU A 35 6.33 -14.01 6.46
CA GLU A 35 7.41 -13.02 6.62
C GLU A 35 8.40 -13.04 5.43
N ASP A 36 8.43 -14.13 4.67
CA ASP A 36 9.18 -14.26 3.41
C ASP A 36 8.38 -13.77 2.17
N LEU A 37 7.14 -13.32 2.36
CA LEU A 37 6.19 -12.94 1.30
C LEU A 37 5.93 -11.42 1.27
N ASP A 38 6.79 -10.73 0.50
CA ASP A 38 6.68 -9.33 0.05
C ASP A 38 6.91 -8.24 1.10
N ASN A 39 7.58 -7.16 0.68
CA ASN A 39 7.88 -5.96 1.48
C ASN A 39 6.65 -5.40 2.21
N ASP A 40 5.45 -5.57 1.65
CA ASP A 40 4.21 -5.11 2.25
C ASP A 40 3.89 -5.80 3.59
N ILE A 41 4.31 -7.05 3.83
CA ILE A 41 4.12 -7.69 5.15
C ILE A 41 5.10 -7.12 6.16
N GLN A 42 6.36 -6.91 5.78
CA GLN A 42 7.32 -6.24 6.67
C GLN A 42 6.82 -4.85 7.02
N GLN A 43 6.31 -4.11 6.03
CA GLN A 43 5.74 -2.79 6.23
C GLN A 43 4.47 -2.84 7.10
N VAL A 44 3.56 -3.80 6.87
CA VAL A 44 2.38 -4.01 7.72
C VAL A 44 2.77 -4.41 9.15
N ASN A 45 3.82 -5.21 9.33
CA ASN A 45 4.30 -5.62 10.65
C ASN A 45 4.96 -4.46 11.39
N ILE A 46 5.78 -3.65 10.70
CA ILE A 46 6.33 -2.39 11.20
C ILE A 46 5.18 -1.45 11.60
N TYR A 47 4.15 -1.31 10.76
CA TYR A 47 2.98 -0.47 11.09
C TYR A 47 2.15 -1.04 12.25
N LYS A 48 1.96 -2.35 12.34
CA LYS A 48 1.31 -2.99 13.49
C LYS A 48 2.10 -2.75 14.78
N GLN A 49 3.43 -2.85 14.73
CA GLN A 49 4.31 -2.56 15.86
C GLN A 49 4.23 -1.08 16.26
N ASN A 50 4.25 -0.16 15.30
CA ASN A 50 4.10 1.28 15.53
C ASN A 50 2.72 1.64 16.09
N LEU A 51 1.63 1.03 15.59
CA LEU A 51 0.30 1.23 16.15
C LEU A 51 0.18 0.69 17.58
N ARG A 52 0.86 -0.43 17.89
CA ARG A 52 0.93 -0.98 19.25
C ARG A 52 1.73 -0.06 20.17
N SER A 53 2.84 0.51 19.72
CA SER A 53 3.66 1.45 20.51
C SER A 53 2.96 2.79 20.73
N LEU A 54 2.30 3.36 19.71
CA LEU A 54 1.47 4.57 19.85
C LEU A 54 0.29 4.35 20.82
N LYS A 55 -0.36 3.18 20.78
CA LYS A 55 -1.40 2.84 21.77
C LYS A 55 -0.82 2.75 23.19
N ARG A 56 0.37 2.17 23.36
CA ARG A 56 1.06 2.13 24.67
C ARG A 56 1.42 3.52 25.16
N GLN A 57 2.00 4.37 24.33
CA GLN A 57 2.32 5.77 24.68
C GLN A 57 1.07 6.58 25.03
N LYS A 58 -0.05 6.35 24.34
CA LYS A 58 -1.33 7.01 24.65
C LYS A 58 -1.90 6.53 25.98
N VAL A 59 -1.74 5.25 26.32
CA VAL A 59 -2.13 4.69 27.63
C VAL A 59 -1.21 5.22 28.74
N GLU A 60 0.09 5.25 28.52
CA GLU A 60 1.09 5.78 29.47
C GLU A 60 0.91 7.28 29.70
N GLY A 61 0.66 8.07 28.65
CA GLY A 61 0.34 9.50 28.74
C GLY A 61 -1.01 9.77 29.44
N SER A 62 -1.99 8.88 29.29
CA SER A 62 -3.27 8.99 30.02
C SER A 62 -3.10 8.65 31.50
N LEU A 63 -2.35 7.59 31.81
CA LEU A 63 -2.02 7.20 33.20
C LEU A 63 -1.15 8.26 33.90
N SER A 64 -0.25 8.92 33.16
CA SER A 64 0.56 10.05 33.66
C SER A 64 -0.32 11.26 34.00
N GLN A 65 -1.33 11.55 33.18
CA GLN A 65 -2.29 12.63 33.42
C GLN A 65 -3.29 12.30 34.54
N GLU A 66 -3.66 11.04 34.73
CA GLU A 66 -4.48 10.61 35.88
C GLU A 66 -3.67 10.66 37.19
N CYS A 67 -2.42 10.19 37.20
CA CYS A 67 -1.52 10.33 38.35
C CYS A 67 -1.25 11.80 38.73
N ALA A 68 -1.12 12.69 37.75
CA ALA A 68 -0.95 14.12 38.00
C ALA A 68 -2.21 14.80 38.57
N LYS A 69 -3.41 14.28 38.25
CA LYS A 69 -4.69 14.77 38.81
C LYS A 69 -4.94 14.24 40.22
N ASP A 70 -4.58 12.98 40.50
CA ASP A 70 -4.68 12.39 41.85
C ASP A 70 -3.69 13.04 42.83
N SER A 71 -2.53 13.50 42.33
CA SER A 71 -1.55 14.25 43.13
C SER A 71 -2.00 15.68 43.45
N GLN A 72 -2.97 16.25 42.70
CA GLN A 72 -3.55 17.57 42.97
C GLN A 72 -4.80 17.51 43.87
N GLN A 73 -5.37 16.33 44.14
CA GLN A 73 -6.49 16.16 45.07
C GLN A 73 -6.08 15.76 46.51
N LEU A 74 -4.78 15.57 46.77
CA LEU A 74 -4.23 15.28 48.11
C LEU A 74 -3.57 16.49 48.79
N GLY A 75 -3.74 17.70 48.25
CA GLY A 75 -3.13 18.92 48.78
C GLY A 75 -4.07 19.85 49.58
N ASP A 76 -5.33 19.48 49.78
CA ASP A 76 -6.37 20.43 50.24
C ASP A 76 -7.22 19.89 51.39
N THR A 77 -6.60 19.24 52.37
CA THR A 77 -7.15 19.10 53.73
C THR A 77 -6.02 19.00 54.74
N ASP A 78 -5.51 20.14 55.21
CA ASP A 78 -5.21 20.33 56.63
C ASP A 78 -4.75 21.77 56.86
N THR A 79 -5.69 22.64 57.21
CA THR A 79 -5.38 23.90 57.85
C THR A 79 -6.39 24.16 58.97
N LYS A 80 -5.82 24.27 60.18
CA LYS A 80 -6.32 24.91 61.42
C LYS A 80 -7.04 24.01 62.42
N LEU A 81 -6.34 23.71 63.52
CA LEU A 81 -6.54 24.21 64.91
C LEU A 81 -5.67 23.29 65.81
N ASN A 82 -4.87 23.71 66.80
CA ASN A 82 -4.63 24.99 67.45
C ASN A 82 -3.32 24.85 68.26
N ASP A 83 -2.66 25.97 68.52
CA ASP A 83 -1.54 26.13 69.45
C ASP A 83 -1.92 25.73 70.89
N ASP A 84 -0.96 25.13 71.63
CA ASP A 84 -0.62 25.53 73.00
C ASP A 84 0.71 24.89 73.50
N LEU A 85 1.64 25.77 73.86
CA LEU A 85 2.66 25.74 74.94
C LEU A 85 3.67 24.57 75.13
N LEU A 86 4.94 24.91 74.83
CA LEU A 86 6.13 25.02 75.72
C LEU A 86 6.56 23.87 76.68
N GLN A 87 7.79 23.42 76.43
CA GLN A 87 8.88 22.98 77.36
C GLN A 87 8.67 21.74 78.25
N VAL A 88 9.61 20.78 78.16
CA VAL A 88 10.51 20.29 79.25
C VAL A 88 11.47 19.20 78.70
N GLN A 89 12.61 19.09 79.38
CA GLN A 89 13.93 18.52 79.09
C GLN A 89 14.10 16.98 79.09
N GLU A 90 15.20 16.58 78.40
CA GLU A 90 16.28 15.63 78.76
C GLU A 90 16.08 14.10 78.97
N ASN A 91 17.16 13.42 78.53
CA ASN A 91 17.64 12.03 78.73
C ASN A 91 17.08 11.02 77.71
N GLY A 92 17.86 10.22 76.97
CA GLY A 92 19.27 9.85 77.00
C GLY A 92 19.41 8.44 76.39
N GLU A 93 20.57 8.13 75.82
CA GLU A 93 21.07 6.79 75.41
C GLU A 93 20.77 6.28 73.98
N ASP A 94 21.59 6.78 73.04
CA ASP A 94 22.68 6.06 72.34
C ASP A 94 22.50 4.57 71.95
N VAL A 95 22.40 4.31 70.63
CA VAL A 95 22.98 3.10 70.00
C VAL A 95 23.59 3.48 68.65
N THR A 96 24.90 3.30 68.58
CA THR A 96 25.80 3.57 67.46
C THR A 96 25.74 2.47 66.38
N ILE A 97 25.71 2.84 65.09
CA ILE A 97 26.24 1.98 64.01
C ILE A 97 27.09 2.84 63.07
N LYS A 98 28.36 2.44 62.94
CA LYS A 98 29.42 3.03 62.13
C LYS A 98 29.32 2.63 60.65
N GLU A 99 29.63 3.57 59.76
CA GLU A 99 30.10 3.29 58.41
C GLU A 99 31.41 2.48 58.41
N PRO A 100 31.71 1.73 57.34
CA PRO A 100 33.08 1.41 56.99
C PRO A 100 33.49 1.96 55.61
N THR A 101 34.41 2.92 55.67
CA THR A 101 35.75 2.98 55.05
C THR A 101 35.97 2.60 53.57
N GLN A 102 36.59 3.55 52.84
CA GLN A 102 37.30 3.36 51.58
C GLN A 102 38.71 2.76 51.77
N LEU A 103 39.13 1.91 50.81
CA LEU A 103 40.46 1.64 50.22
C LEU A 103 40.42 0.19 49.67
N SER A 104 40.86 -0.19 48.46
CA SER A 104 41.76 0.38 47.46
C SER A 104 41.59 -0.35 46.11
N HIS A 105 42.05 0.30 45.04
CA HIS A 105 42.30 -0.15 43.66
C HIS A 105 42.37 -1.66 43.36
N GLU A 106 41.59 -2.10 42.37
CA GLU A 106 42.02 -3.03 41.30
C GLU A 106 41.35 -2.62 39.97
N ASP A 107 42.17 -2.24 39.00
CA ASP A 107 41.82 -2.00 37.60
C ASP A 107 41.27 -3.29 36.96
N ARG A 108 40.16 -3.21 36.21
CA ARG A 108 39.75 -4.24 35.27
C ARG A 108 39.39 -3.63 33.92
N ASP A 109 40.18 -4.05 32.93
CA ASP A 109 40.20 -3.62 31.54
C ASP A 109 38.88 -3.85 30.80
N LEU A 110 38.36 -2.77 30.22
CA LEU A 110 37.29 -2.75 29.22
C LEU A 110 37.93 -2.76 27.82
N ASP A 111 38.42 -3.91 27.32
CA ASP A 111 38.95 -3.97 25.94
C ASP A 111 38.94 -5.37 25.26
N SER A 112 38.18 -6.34 25.79
CA SER A 112 38.15 -7.73 25.24
C SER A 112 36.84 -8.16 24.60
N GLU A 113 35.71 -7.51 24.85
CA GLU A 113 34.41 -7.87 24.24
C GLU A 113 34.17 -7.21 22.88
N ASP A 114 34.82 -6.07 22.59
CA ASP A 114 34.63 -5.34 21.32
C ASP A 114 35.47 -5.92 20.17
N LYS A 115 36.63 -6.54 20.47
CA LYS A 115 37.51 -7.16 19.47
C LYS A 115 36.93 -8.45 18.86
N SER A 116 36.11 -9.17 19.62
CA SER A 116 35.41 -10.38 19.14
C SER A 116 34.39 -10.05 18.05
N ILE A 117 33.64 -8.96 18.23
CA ILE A 117 32.56 -8.55 17.31
C ILE A 117 33.14 -7.93 16.03
N VAL A 118 34.26 -7.21 16.13
CA VAL A 118 34.98 -6.66 14.97
C VAL A 118 35.59 -7.75 14.10
N ALA A 119 36.20 -8.78 14.70
CA ALA A 119 36.76 -9.91 13.96
C ALA A 119 35.68 -10.73 13.23
N GLU A 120 34.50 -10.90 13.83
CA GLU A 120 33.38 -11.61 13.21
C GLU A 120 32.78 -10.85 12.02
N LYS A 121 32.71 -9.50 12.11
CA LYS A 121 32.25 -8.64 11.01
C LYS A 121 33.22 -8.64 9.82
N GLU A 122 34.53 -8.61 10.07
CA GLU A 122 35.55 -8.68 9.01
C GLU A 122 35.53 -10.04 8.30
N ALA A 123 35.34 -11.13 9.04
CA ALA A 123 35.22 -12.47 8.48
C ALA A 123 33.97 -12.61 7.58
N ILE A 124 32.85 -11.99 7.94
CA ILE A 124 31.62 -11.98 7.13
C ILE A 124 31.80 -11.15 5.85
N SER A 125 32.43 -9.97 5.95
CA SER A 125 32.72 -9.14 4.77
C SER A 125 33.62 -9.83 3.75
N GLN A 126 34.69 -10.50 4.20
CA GLN A 126 35.57 -11.26 3.29
C GLN A 126 34.84 -12.43 2.63
N LYS A 127 33.92 -13.08 3.35
CA LYS A 127 33.12 -14.19 2.81
C LYS A 127 32.10 -13.73 1.76
N ILE A 128 31.57 -12.51 1.88
CA ILE A 128 30.69 -11.88 0.88
C ILE A 128 31.49 -11.52 -0.38
N GLU A 129 32.73 -11.08 -0.24
CA GLU A 129 33.60 -10.70 -1.36
C GLU A 129 34.03 -11.93 -2.18
N ILE A 130 34.39 -13.04 -1.51
CA ILE A 130 34.69 -14.33 -2.15
C ILE A 130 33.46 -14.92 -2.88
N LEU A 131 32.24 -14.68 -2.39
CA LEU A 131 31.01 -15.12 -3.06
C LEU A 131 30.69 -14.27 -4.30
N ARG A 132 31.13 -13.01 -4.35
CA ARG A 132 30.99 -12.14 -5.54
C ARG A 132 31.99 -12.48 -6.64
N GLU A 133 33.17 -12.99 -6.29
CA GLU A 133 34.20 -13.40 -7.26
C GLU A 133 33.94 -14.77 -7.91
N ASN A 134 32.97 -15.56 -7.39
CA ASN A 134 32.65 -16.90 -7.89
C ASN A 134 31.34 -16.98 -8.69
N GLU A 135 30.75 -15.85 -9.09
CA GLU A 135 29.70 -15.88 -10.11
C GLU A 135 30.31 -16.19 -11.49
N PRO A 136 29.84 -17.23 -12.20
CA PRO A 136 30.35 -17.51 -13.53
C PRO A 136 29.96 -16.38 -14.48
N SER A 137 30.97 -15.70 -15.02
CA SER A 137 30.83 -14.75 -16.13
C SER A 137 30.25 -15.48 -17.34
N ASN A 138 28.96 -15.32 -17.59
CA ASN A 138 28.31 -15.84 -18.79
C ASN A 138 28.59 -14.90 -19.98
N THR A 139 29.84 -14.82 -20.41
CA THR A 139 30.21 -14.17 -21.67
C THR A 139 30.19 -15.21 -22.77
N ASN A 140 29.00 -15.43 -23.34
CA ASN A 140 28.79 -15.87 -24.72
C ASN A 140 27.29 -15.81 -25.04
N SER A 141 26.78 -14.64 -25.39
CA SER A 141 25.66 -14.54 -26.32
C SER A 141 26.08 -13.73 -27.53
N SER A 142 25.70 -14.26 -28.68
CA SER A 142 25.93 -13.75 -30.03
C SER A 142 25.35 -12.34 -30.22
N LYS A 143 26.03 -11.56 -31.07
CA LYS A 143 25.79 -10.15 -31.44
C LYS A 143 24.47 -9.85 -32.18
N ASP A 144 23.39 -10.59 -31.92
CA ASP A 144 22.13 -10.46 -32.68
C ASP A 144 20.91 -10.02 -31.84
N ASP A 145 21.07 -9.71 -30.54
CA ASP A 145 19.95 -9.44 -29.62
C ASP A 145 19.75 -7.95 -29.23
N GLU A 146 20.64 -7.05 -29.65
CA GLU A 146 20.58 -5.61 -29.30
C GLU A 146 19.42 -4.83 -29.98
N GLY A 147 18.54 -5.51 -30.75
CA GLY A 147 17.47 -4.89 -31.53
C GLY A 147 16.04 -5.00 -30.97
N LEU A 148 15.79 -5.91 -30.02
CA LEU A 148 14.43 -6.23 -29.55
C LEU A 148 14.05 -5.57 -28.21
N GLU A 149 15.01 -5.03 -27.46
CA GLU A 149 14.80 -4.63 -26.05
C GLU A 149 13.86 -3.43 -25.85
N ASP A 150 13.58 -2.64 -26.89
CA ASP A 150 12.88 -1.36 -26.76
C ASP A 150 11.65 -1.17 -27.66
N GLU A 151 11.14 -2.23 -28.30
CA GLU A 151 9.99 -2.11 -29.22
C GLU A 151 8.74 -1.51 -28.55
N TRP A 152 8.54 -1.74 -27.26
CA TRP A 152 7.44 -1.16 -26.50
C TRP A 152 7.54 0.37 -26.39
N ARG A 153 8.76 0.94 -26.43
CA ARG A 153 9.03 2.39 -26.31
C ARG A 153 8.67 3.19 -27.55
N THR A 154 8.44 2.53 -28.69
CA THR A 154 8.10 3.22 -29.93
C THR A 154 6.80 4.03 -29.78
N GLU A 155 6.72 5.21 -30.37
CA GLU A 155 5.52 6.03 -30.26
C GLU A 155 4.45 5.57 -31.26
N SER A 156 3.18 5.59 -30.84
CA SER A 156 2.07 5.27 -31.74
C SER A 156 1.86 6.38 -32.76
N GLU A 157 1.89 6.07 -34.06
CA GLU A 157 1.52 7.02 -35.12
C GLU A 157 0.01 7.35 -35.08
N PHE A 158 -0.82 6.39 -34.66
CA PHE A 158 -2.27 6.53 -34.68
C PHE A 158 -2.76 7.60 -33.69
N TYR A 159 -2.10 7.72 -32.53
CA TYR A 159 -2.51 8.63 -31.47
C TYR A 159 -1.85 10.02 -31.52
N LYS A 160 -0.97 10.29 -32.51
CA LYS A 160 -0.29 11.60 -32.61
C LYS A 160 -1.25 12.78 -32.81
N SER A 161 -2.37 12.55 -33.46
CA SER A 161 -3.39 13.57 -33.75
C SER A 161 -4.53 13.60 -32.73
N VAL A 162 -4.52 12.74 -31.71
CA VAL A 162 -5.56 12.76 -30.67
C VAL A 162 -5.36 13.97 -29.78
N ASP A 163 -6.41 14.77 -29.62
CA ASP A 163 -6.41 15.88 -28.68
C ASP A 163 -6.63 15.34 -27.26
N ALA A 164 -5.56 15.23 -26.47
CA ALA A 164 -5.62 14.76 -25.10
C ALA A 164 -6.62 15.54 -24.22
N LYS A 165 -6.99 16.77 -24.60
CA LYS A 165 -7.97 17.59 -23.85
C LYS A 165 -9.40 17.09 -23.95
N THR A 166 -9.73 16.21 -24.91
CA THR A 166 -11.08 15.68 -25.07
C THR A 166 -11.40 14.53 -24.11
N PHE A 167 -10.39 13.97 -23.44
CA PHE A 167 -10.52 12.88 -22.48
C PHE A 167 -10.40 13.40 -21.05
N ARG A 168 -10.97 12.67 -20.08
CA ARG A 168 -10.81 12.93 -18.64
C ARG A 168 -11.24 14.35 -18.23
N GLN A 169 -12.34 14.83 -18.79
CA GLN A 169 -12.87 16.18 -18.51
C GLN A 169 -13.63 16.23 -17.17
N TYR A 170 -12.91 16.13 -16.05
CA TYR A 170 -13.50 16.05 -14.70
C TYR A 170 -14.33 17.28 -14.30
N ASP A 171 -14.03 18.47 -14.83
CA ASP A 171 -14.85 19.66 -14.60
C ASP A 171 -16.28 19.51 -15.14
N LEU A 172 -16.42 18.73 -16.23
CA LEU A 172 -17.70 18.42 -16.88
C LEU A 172 -18.29 17.07 -16.46
N ALA A 173 -17.60 16.33 -15.58
CA ALA A 173 -18.05 15.02 -15.14
C ALA A 173 -19.41 15.11 -14.40
N CYS A 174 -20.22 14.07 -14.59
CA CYS A 174 -21.53 13.94 -13.96
C CYS A 174 -21.41 13.71 -12.44
N ASP A 175 -22.52 13.90 -11.73
CA ASP A 175 -22.56 13.77 -10.26
C ASP A 175 -22.13 12.38 -9.78
N ARG A 176 -22.44 11.32 -10.55
CA ARG A 176 -21.99 9.94 -10.28
C ARG A 176 -20.48 9.86 -10.08
N VAL A 177 -19.70 10.41 -11.01
CA VAL A 177 -18.22 10.37 -10.97
C VAL A 177 -17.69 11.23 -9.81
N LYS A 178 -18.29 12.39 -9.57
CA LYS A 178 -17.91 13.28 -8.44
C LYS A 178 -18.16 12.60 -7.10
N GLU A 179 -19.35 12.02 -6.91
CA GLU A 179 -19.73 11.29 -5.69
C GLU A 179 -18.84 10.06 -5.46
N PHE A 180 -18.50 9.34 -6.53
CA PHE A 180 -17.54 8.23 -6.49
C PHE A 180 -16.20 8.67 -5.89
N TYR A 181 -15.58 9.71 -6.46
CA TYR A 181 -14.26 10.17 -5.98
C TYR A 181 -14.33 10.81 -4.60
N GLU A 182 -15.42 11.52 -4.25
CA GLU A 182 -15.64 11.97 -2.88
C GLU A 182 -15.68 10.80 -1.88
N GLN A 183 -16.32 9.68 -2.26
CA GLN A 183 -16.36 8.48 -1.42
C GLN A 183 -14.99 7.80 -1.33
N GLN A 184 -14.30 7.62 -2.47
CA GLN A 184 -12.98 7.02 -2.52
C GLN A 184 -11.98 7.81 -1.67
N HIS A 185 -11.87 9.12 -1.91
CA HIS A 185 -10.95 9.99 -1.17
C HIS A 185 -11.23 10.00 0.32
N ARG A 186 -12.51 9.90 0.74
CA ARG A 186 -12.88 9.85 2.16
C ARG A 186 -12.50 8.54 2.83
N LEU A 187 -12.63 7.42 2.14
CA LEU A 187 -12.58 6.07 2.75
C LEU A 187 -11.23 5.36 2.58
N GLN A 188 -10.45 5.70 1.56
CA GLN A 188 -9.09 5.20 1.37
C GLN A 188 -8.13 5.83 2.39
N THR A 189 -8.00 5.15 3.52
CA THR A 189 -7.11 5.50 4.63
C THR A 189 -5.93 4.52 4.69
N VAL A 190 -4.87 4.87 5.42
CA VAL A 190 -3.76 3.96 5.75
C VAL A 190 -4.30 2.69 6.41
N ALA A 191 -5.21 2.83 7.38
CA ALA A 191 -5.79 1.71 8.09
C ALA A 191 -6.59 0.77 7.17
N PHE A 192 -7.39 1.33 6.25
CA PHE A 192 -8.11 0.55 5.26
C PHE A 192 -7.14 -0.21 4.33
N ASN A 193 -6.12 0.49 3.82
CA ASN A 193 -5.13 -0.07 2.89
C ASN A 193 -4.31 -1.21 3.49
N ILE A 194 -3.93 -1.10 4.75
CA ILE A 194 -3.29 -2.18 5.51
C ILE A 194 -4.23 -3.39 5.59
N GLN A 195 -5.49 -3.18 5.96
CA GLN A 195 -6.45 -4.28 6.09
C GLN A 195 -6.76 -4.94 4.75
N ALA A 196 -6.87 -4.17 3.67
CA ALA A 196 -7.11 -4.70 2.32
C ALA A 196 -5.96 -5.60 1.85
N ARG A 197 -4.69 -5.19 2.06
CA ARG A 197 -3.51 -6.00 1.76
C ARG A 197 -3.41 -7.26 2.61
N ILE A 198 -3.73 -7.18 3.90
CA ILE A 198 -3.85 -8.37 4.76
C ILE A 198 -4.91 -9.34 4.20
N ASN A 199 -6.09 -8.82 3.88
CA ASN A 199 -7.18 -9.59 3.31
C ASN A 199 -6.81 -10.22 1.97
N PHE A 200 -6.05 -9.53 1.12
CA PHE A 200 -5.53 -10.09 -0.12
C PHE A 200 -4.65 -11.32 0.13
N LYS A 201 -3.68 -11.21 1.03
CA LYS A 201 -2.72 -12.30 1.30
C LYS A 201 -3.35 -13.50 2.01
N ALA A 202 -4.42 -13.29 2.78
CA ALA A 202 -5.02 -14.32 3.64
C ALA A 202 -6.00 -15.27 2.93
N LYS A 203 -6.47 -14.98 1.71
CA LYS A 203 -7.48 -15.80 1.04
C LYS A 203 -7.33 -15.84 -0.48
N VAL A 204 -7.73 -16.98 -1.04
CA VAL A 204 -8.06 -17.14 -2.46
C VAL A 204 -9.55 -16.88 -2.59
N ARG A 205 -9.93 -15.94 -3.44
CA ARG A 205 -11.31 -15.51 -3.69
C ARG A 205 -11.97 -16.37 -4.74
N ALA A 206 -11.21 -16.76 -5.76
CA ALA A 206 -11.70 -17.65 -6.81
C ALA A 206 -10.57 -18.40 -7.51
N LYS A 207 -10.92 -19.51 -8.14
CA LYS A 207 -10.04 -20.27 -9.02
C LYS A 207 -10.66 -20.32 -10.40
N MET A 208 -10.02 -19.69 -11.37
CA MET A 208 -10.51 -19.63 -12.74
C MET A 208 -9.34 -19.34 -13.69
N THR A 209 -9.57 -19.54 -14.99
CA THR A 209 -8.65 -19.08 -16.04
C THR A 209 -8.73 -17.55 -16.20
N VAL A 210 -7.72 -16.95 -16.81
CA VAL A 210 -7.75 -15.51 -17.15
C VAL A 210 -8.97 -15.17 -18.01
N TRP A 211 -9.31 -16.02 -18.98
CA TRP A 211 -10.44 -15.80 -19.87
C TRP A 211 -11.81 -15.90 -19.16
N GLU A 212 -11.99 -16.87 -18.27
CA GLU A 212 -13.17 -16.93 -17.41
C GLU A 212 -13.28 -15.69 -16.51
N GLY A 213 -12.14 -15.14 -16.09
CA GLY A 213 -12.06 -13.85 -15.41
C GLY A 213 -12.60 -12.70 -16.25
N LEU A 214 -12.17 -12.59 -17.52
CA LEU A 214 -12.68 -11.58 -18.46
C LEU A 214 -14.19 -11.73 -18.71
N GLU A 215 -14.68 -12.96 -18.91
CA GLU A 215 -16.11 -13.24 -19.08
C GLU A 215 -16.93 -12.87 -17.83
N LYS A 216 -16.37 -13.06 -16.63
CA LYS A 216 -17.00 -12.63 -15.37
C LYS A 216 -16.98 -11.11 -15.21
N LEU A 217 -15.88 -10.46 -15.57
CA LEU A 217 -15.71 -9.01 -15.48
C LEU A 217 -16.66 -8.25 -16.41
N ASN A 218 -17.04 -8.85 -17.54
CA ASN A 218 -17.99 -8.28 -18.50
C ASN A 218 -19.36 -7.89 -17.90
N LYS A 219 -19.66 -8.32 -16.67
CA LYS A 219 -20.91 -8.00 -15.94
C LYS A 219 -20.81 -6.71 -15.10
N LEU A 220 -19.64 -6.07 -15.05
CA LEU A 220 -19.41 -4.84 -14.29
C LEU A 220 -19.52 -3.61 -15.20
N LEU A 221 -20.16 -2.55 -14.72
CA LEU A 221 -20.08 -1.21 -15.28
C LEU A 221 -19.22 -0.34 -14.35
N ASP A 222 -18.22 0.35 -14.88
CA ASP A 222 -17.30 1.19 -14.10
C ASP A 222 -17.91 2.58 -13.84
N GLU A 223 -18.15 2.92 -12.58
CA GLU A 223 -18.79 4.18 -12.18
C GLU A 223 -17.83 5.36 -12.14
N SER A 224 -16.52 5.12 -12.15
CA SER A 224 -15.47 6.14 -12.04
C SER A 224 -15.07 6.76 -13.37
N ASP A 225 -15.36 6.07 -14.48
CA ASP A 225 -14.98 6.49 -15.82
C ASP A 225 -15.94 7.59 -16.34
N PRO A 226 -15.42 8.79 -16.69
CA PRO A 226 -16.23 9.83 -17.31
C PRO A 226 -16.36 9.68 -18.83
N ASP A 227 -15.56 8.83 -19.46
CA ASP A 227 -15.35 8.80 -20.91
C ASP A 227 -16.20 7.72 -21.62
N THR A 228 -16.66 6.68 -20.93
CA THR A 228 -17.39 5.57 -21.58
C THR A 228 -18.30 4.73 -20.68
N GLU A 229 -19.25 4.02 -21.28
CA GLU A 229 -20.09 2.96 -20.66
C GLU A 229 -19.86 1.59 -21.34
N LEU A 230 -18.70 1.41 -21.98
CA LEU A 230 -18.32 0.17 -22.65
C LEU A 230 -18.36 -1.04 -21.70
N SER A 231 -18.67 -2.20 -22.28
CA SER A 231 -18.49 -3.46 -21.57
C SER A 231 -17.00 -3.69 -21.28
N GLN A 232 -16.69 -4.33 -20.16
CA GLN A 232 -15.29 -4.48 -19.75
C GLN A 232 -14.48 -5.37 -20.71
N ILE A 233 -15.14 -6.33 -21.39
CA ILE A 233 -14.45 -7.15 -22.40
C ILE A 233 -14.16 -6.34 -23.66
N ASP A 234 -15.03 -5.41 -24.04
CA ASP A 234 -14.78 -4.51 -25.18
C ASP A 234 -13.59 -3.59 -24.87
N HIS A 235 -13.55 -2.98 -23.68
CA HIS A 235 -12.41 -2.14 -23.26
C HIS A 235 -11.09 -2.91 -23.26
N ALA A 236 -11.07 -4.11 -22.68
CA ALA A 236 -9.89 -4.98 -22.65
C ALA A 236 -9.41 -5.33 -24.08
N LEU A 237 -10.33 -5.71 -24.97
CA LEU A 237 -9.99 -6.04 -26.36
C LEU A 237 -9.58 -4.80 -27.17
N GLN A 238 -10.22 -3.65 -26.97
CA GLN A 238 -9.82 -2.39 -27.62
C GLN A 238 -8.40 -2.00 -27.27
N THR A 239 -8.05 -2.07 -25.98
CA THR A 239 -6.70 -1.77 -25.51
C THR A 239 -5.69 -2.76 -26.10
N ALA A 240 -5.98 -4.06 -26.02
CA ALA A 240 -5.09 -5.10 -26.52
C ALA A 240 -4.91 -5.05 -28.05
N GLU A 241 -5.98 -4.83 -28.82
CA GLU A 241 -5.93 -4.73 -30.27
C GLU A 241 -5.23 -3.45 -30.74
N ALA A 242 -5.37 -2.33 -30.02
CA ALA A 242 -4.62 -1.11 -30.33
C ALA A 242 -3.10 -1.32 -30.14
N ILE A 243 -2.71 -2.03 -29.08
CA ILE A 243 -1.31 -2.41 -28.83
C ILE A 243 -0.82 -3.39 -29.91
N ARG A 244 -1.66 -4.35 -30.32
CA ARG A 244 -1.34 -5.34 -31.37
C ARG A 244 -1.20 -4.69 -32.75
N ARG A 245 -2.06 -3.73 -33.09
CA ARG A 245 -2.01 -2.95 -34.34
C ARG A 245 -0.67 -2.25 -34.50
N ASP A 246 -0.17 -1.69 -33.41
CA ASP A 246 1.13 -0.99 -33.38
C ASP A 246 2.32 -1.95 -33.26
N LYS A 247 2.08 -3.26 -33.37
CA LYS A 247 3.09 -4.33 -33.37
C LYS A 247 3.97 -4.33 -32.11
N LYS A 248 3.39 -3.94 -30.98
CA LYS A 248 4.07 -4.00 -29.70
C LYS A 248 4.34 -5.45 -29.28
N PRO A 249 5.30 -5.69 -28.38
CA PRO A 249 5.59 -7.02 -27.88
C PRO A 249 4.33 -7.75 -27.37
N ARG A 250 4.29 -9.08 -27.56
CA ARG A 250 3.15 -9.93 -27.18
C ARG A 250 2.77 -9.78 -25.71
N TRP A 251 3.75 -9.68 -24.81
CA TRP A 251 3.49 -9.45 -23.39
C TRP A 251 2.74 -8.13 -23.13
N MET A 252 2.98 -7.08 -23.94
CA MET A 252 2.31 -5.78 -23.78
C MET A 252 0.87 -5.85 -24.28
N GLN A 253 0.60 -6.63 -25.32
CA GLN A 253 -0.76 -6.91 -25.79
C GLN A 253 -1.57 -7.63 -24.71
N LEU A 254 -0.93 -8.60 -24.02
CA LEU A 254 -1.54 -9.27 -22.88
C LEU A 254 -1.80 -8.30 -21.73
N VAL A 255 -0.85 -7.40 -21.41
CA VAL A 255 -1.06 -6.34 -20.42
C VAL A 255 -2.29 -5.52 -20.78
N GLY A 256 -2.47 -5.12 -22.04
CA GLY A 256 -3.70 -4.48 -22.51
C GLY A 256 -4.96 -5.27 -22.23
N LEU A 257 -4.93 -6.60 -22.43
CA LEU A 257 -6.07 -7.47 -22.16
C LEU A 257 -6.40 -7.58 -20.66
N ILE A 258 -5.39 -7.57 -19.78
CA ILE A 258 -5.58 -7.93 -18.36
C ILE A 258 -5.44 -6.79 -17.36
N HIS A 259 -5.04 -5.58 -17.77
CA HIS A 259 -4.75 -4.47 -16.84
C HIS A 259 -5.92 -4.22 -15.86
N ASP A 260 -7.14 -4.25 -16.38
CA ASP A 260 -8.38 -4.04 -15.64
C ASP A 260 -8.95 -5.30 -14.98
N LEU A 261 -8.33 -6.47 -15.15
CA LEU A 261 -8.86 -7.73 -14.64
C LEU A 261 -8.95 -7.75 -13.11
N GLY A 262 -8.21 -6.87 -12.43
CA GLY A 262 -8.32 -6.68 -10.99
C GLY A 262 -9.66 -6.13 -10.51
N LYS A 263 -10.47 -5.57 -11.42
CA LYS A 263 -11.83 -5.12 -11.14
C LYS A 263 -12.76 -6.26 -10.71
N LEU A 264 -12.34 -7.52 -10.92
CA LEU A 264 -12.97 -8.70 -10.31
C LEU A 264 -13.14 -8.61 -8.79
N LEU A 265 -12.32 -7.82 -8.09
CA LEU A 265 -12.49 -7.49 -6.68
C LEU A 265 -13.93 -7.08 -6.31
N TYR A 266 -14.62 -6.40 -7.23
CA TYR A 266 -16.01 -5.98 -7.05
C TYR A 266 -16.95 -7.16 -6.75
N PHE A 267 -16.73 -8.31 -7.37
CA PHE A 267 -17.56 -9.50 -7.18
C PHE A 267 -17.20 -10.33 -5.94
N PHE A 268 -16.22 -9.88 -5.16
CA PHE A 268 -15.70 -10.62 -4.02
C PHE A 268 -15.93 -9.88 -2.70
N ASP A 269 -14.92 -9.16 -2.22
CA ASP A 269 -14.90 -8.58 -0.87
C ASP A 269 -14.99 -7.05 -0.86
N SER A 270 -15.19 -6.46 -2.04
CA SER A 270 -15.35 -5.02 -2.20
C SER A 270 -16.50 -4.50 -1.35
N LYS A 271 -16.32 -3.30 -0.79
CA LYS A 271 -17.38 -2.56 -0.07
C LYS A 271 -18.11 -1.56 -0.98
N GLY A 272 -17.84 -1.60 -2.28
CA GLY A 272 -18.34 -0.68 -3.30
C GLY A 272 -17.23 -0.32 -4.28
N GLN A 273 -17.58 0.20 -5.45
CA GLN A 273 -16.59 0.46 -6.51
C GLN A 273 -15.41 1.35 -6.07
N TRP A 274 -15.58 2.21 -5.07
CA TRP A 274 -14.55 3.09 -4.52
C TRP A 274 -13.30 2.35 -3.99
N ASP A 275 -13.39 1.06 -3.66
CA ASP A 275 -12.23 0.23 -3.27
C ASP A 275 -11.74 -0.72 -4.37
N VAL A 276 -12.16 -0.46 -5.61
CA VAL A 276 -11.85 -1.27 -6.80
C VAL A 276 -11.32 -0.41 -7.94
N VAL A 277 -12.08 0.57 -8.42
CA VAL A 277 -11.80 1.34 -9.64
C VAL A 277 -11.29 2.76 -9.33
N GLY A 278 -11.03 3.54 -10.38
CA GLY A 278 -10.66 4.96 -10.31
C GLY A 278 -9.18 5.23 -10.08
N ASP A 279 -8.80 6.50 -10.27
CA ASP A 279 -7.43 6.98 -10.07
C ASP A 279 -6.90 6.61 -8.69
N THR A 280 -5.63 6.20 -8.64
CA THR A 280 -4.94 5.87 -7.39
C THR A 280 -4.07 7.01 -6.88
N PHE A 281 -3.81 7.00 -5.58
CA PHE A 281 -2.96 7.97 -4.90
C PHE A 281 -2.24 7.37 -3.69
N PRO A 282 -1.08 7.90 -3.27
CA PRO A 282 -0.42 7.47 -2.06
C PRO A 282 -1.27 7.77 -0.82
N VAL A 283 -1.49 6.76 0.02
CA VAL A 283 -1.99 6.97 1.39
C VAL A 283 -0.82 7.12 2.35
N GLY A 284 -1.01 7.83 3.46
CA GLY A 284 0.02 7.94 4.50
C GLY A 284 1.07 9.02 4.29
N CYS A 285 0.90 9.88 3.28
CA CYS A 285 1.56 11.17 3.14
C CYS A 285 0.54 12.24 2.68
N SER A 286 0.95 13.51 2.64
CA SER A 286 0.06 14.61 2.29
C SER A 286 -0.54 14.42 0.89
N PHE A 287 -1.87 14.51 0.77
CA PHE A 287 -2.55 14.49 -0.52
C PHE A 287 -2.25 15.76 -1.31
N LEU A 288 -1.74 15.61 -2.53
CA LEU A 288 -1.37 16.72 -3.40
C LEU A 288 -2.59 17.25 -4.18
N THR A 289 -2.58 18.55 -4.51
CA THR A 289 -3.64 19.20 -5.31
C THR A 289 -3.73 18.69 -6.74
N LYS A 290 -2.71 17.94 -7.20
CA LYS A 290 -2.65 17.25 -8.49
C LYS A 290 -3.53 15.99 -8.56
N ILE A 291 -4.09 15.55 -7.44
CA ILE A 291 -5.13 14.51 -7.45
C ILE A 291 -6.45 15.16 -7.88
N ILE A 292 -7.18 14.49 -8.75
CA ILE A 292 -8.52 14.93 -9.18
C ILE A 292 -9.41 15.16 -7.97
N PHE A 293 -10.26 16.20 -8.01
CA PHE A 293 -11.11 16.60 -6.88
C PHE A 293 -10.42 16.63 -5.50
N SER A 294 -9.15 17.04 -5.44
CA SER A 294 -8.33 17.00 -4.22
C SER A 294 -8.95 17.68 -2.98
N GLU A 295 -9.89 18.61 -3.16
CA GLU A 295 -10.61 19.23 -2.04
C GLU A 295 -11.50 18.27 -1.25
N SER A 296 -11.93 17.14 -1.83
CA SER A 296 -12.76 16.17 -1.12
C SER A 296 -12.00 15.38 -0.05
N PHE A 297 -10.65 15.38 -0.09
CA PHE A 297 -9.82 14.80 0.95
C PHE A 297 -10.00 15.45 2.32
N ARG A 298 -10.56 16.66 2.42
CA ARG A 298 -10.91 17.28 3.72
C ARG A 298 -11.83 16.41 4.59
N ARG A 299 -12.56 15.46 3.99
CA ARG A 299 -13.40 14.49 4.70
C ARG A 299 -12.67 13.20 5.09
N ASN A 300 -11.45 12.96 4.61
CA ASN A 300 -10.65 11.81 4.98
C ASN A 300 -10.07 12.00 6.39
N PRO A 301 -10.20 11.02 7.30
CA PRO A 301 -9.65 11.14 8.66
C PRO A 301 -8.12 11.26 8.69
N ASP A 302 -7.41 10.77 7.67
CA ASP A 302 -5.95 10.89 7.56
C ASP A 302 -5.49 12.29 7.10
N TYR A 303 -6.39 13.14 6.55
CA TYR A 303 -6.05 14.45 5.98
C TYR A 303 -5.42 15.42 7.00
N LEU A 304 -5.92 15.42 8.24
CA LEU A 304 -5.39 16.25 9.32
C LEU A 304 -4.53 15.47 10.31
N ALA A 305 -4.28 14.18 10.07
CA ALA A 305 -3.48 13.36 10.97
C ALA A 305 -2.00 13.78 10.89
N PRO A 306 -1.37 14.22 11.99
CA PRO A 306 0.01 14.71 11.96
C PRO A 306 1.04 13.70 11.43
N SER A 307 0.74 12.40 11.56
CA SER A 307 1.57 11.32 11.03
C SER A 307 1.51 11.17 9.50
N TYR A 308 0.47 11.69 8.86
CA TYR A 308 0.20 11.47 7.43
C TYR A 308 0.12 12.77 6.64
N ASN A 309 -0.11 13.92 7.28
CA ASN A 309 -0.33 15.20 6.59
C ASN A 309 0.95 15.97 6.24
N THR A 310 2.13 15.34 6.34
CA THR A 310 3.41 15.93 5.93
C THR A 310 3.82 15.41 4.55
N LYS A 311 4.77 16.10 3.89
CA LYS A 311 5.27 15.75 2.55
C LYS A 311 5.60 14.26 2.41
N PHE A 312 6.29 13.71 3.41
CA PHE A 312 6.71 12.31 3.40
C PHE A 312 5.80 11.41 4.24
N GLY A 313 5.12 11.95 5.26
CA GLY A 313 4.28 11.17 6.17
C GLY A 313 5.04 9.97 6.75
N ILE A 314 4.61 8.77 6.38
CA ILE A 314 5.23 7.49 6.80
C ILE A 314 6.38 7.00 5.91
N TYR A 315 6.69 7.70 4.83
CA TYR A 315 7.72 7.31 3.87
C TYR A 315 9.05 8.03 4.11
N SER A 316 10.13 7.47 3.56
CA SER A 316 11.40 8.17 3.43
C SER A 316 11.52 8.81 2.04
N GLU A 317 12.39 9.81 1.90
CA GLU A 317 12.74 10.36 0.60
C GLU A 317 13.27 9.27 -0.33
N ASN A 318 12.83 9.28 -1.59
CA ASN A 318 13.24 8.36 -2.65
C ASN A 318 13.17 6.87 -2.26
N CYS A 319 12.18 6.49 -1.44
CA CYS A 319 12.06 5.11 -0.93
C CYS A 319 11.80 4.09 -2.04
N GLY A 320 11.30 4.53 -3.19
CA GLY A 320 10.82 3.69 -4.27
C GLY A 320 9.30 3.53 -4.19
N LEU A 321 8.62 3.63 -5.34
CA LEU A 321 7.16 3.45 -5.42
C LEU A 321 6.73 2.02 -5.09
N ASP A 322 7.66 1.05 -5.12
CA ASP A 322 7.42 -0.30 -4.63
C ASP A 322 7.15 -0.36 -3.12
N LYS A 323 7.62 0.65 -2.37
CA LYS A 323 7.42 0.80 -0.91
C LYS A 323 6.31 1.78 -0.54
N VAL A 324 5.68 2.41 -1.53
CA VAL A 324 4.59 3.37 -1.32
C VAL A 324 3.26 2.63 -1.38
N MET A 325 2.44 2.76 -0.32
CA MET A 325 1.08 2.25 -0.37
C MET A 325 0.22 3.19 -1.20
N LEU A 326 -0.07 2.79 -2.43
CA LEU A 326 -1.16 3.37 -3.20
C LEU A 326 -2.51 2.89 -2.64
N SER A 327 -3.52 3.74 -2.77
CA SER A 327 -4.92 3.43 -2.49
C SER A 327 -5.31 2.10 -3.13
N TRP A 328 -5.92 1.22 -2.35
CA TRP A 328 -6.23 -0.14 -2.74
C TRP A 328 -7.26 -0.17 -3.88
N GLY A 329 -7.01 -0.99 -4.90
CA GLY A 329 -7.87 -1.13 -6.06
C GLY A 329 -7.38 -2.22 -7.01
N HIS A 330 -7.92 -2.21 -8.23
CA HIS A 330 -7.65 -3.18 -9.28
C HIS A 330 -6.17 -3.24 -9.69
N ASP A 331 -5.46 -2.12 -9.75
CA ASP A 331 -4.02 -2.06 -10.06
C ASP A 331 -3.19 -2.99 -9.15
N GLU A 332 -3.21 -2.72 -7.83
CA GLU A 332 -2.40 -3.43 -6.84
C GLU A 332 -2.80 -4.92 -6.78
N TYR A 333 -4.10 -5.19 -6.85
CA TYR A 333 -4.61 -6.55 -6.85
C TYR A 333 -4.14 -7.32 -8.09
N MET A 334 -4.33 -6.77 -9.28
CA MET A 334 -3.95 -7.45 -10.52
C MET A 334 -2.43 -7.57 -10.65
N TYR A 335 -1.67 -6.57 -10.19
CA TYR A 335 -0.21 -6.65 -10.10
C TYR A 335 0.24 -7.88 -9.32
N HIS A 336 -0.28 -8.09 -8.11
CA HIS A 336 0.12 -9.25 -7.32
C HIS A 336 -0.33 -10.58 -7.95
N ILE A 337 -1.51 -10.63 -8.58
CA ILE A 337 -1.96 -11.82 -9.31
C ILE A 337 -1.03 -12.12 -10.50
N ALA A 338 -0.73 -11.13 -11.33
CA ALA A 338 0.16 -11.26 -12.48
C ALA A 338 1.59 -11.64 -12.05
N LYS A 339 2.15 -10.95 -11.05
CA LYS A 339 3.50 -11.21 -10.52
C LYS A 339 3.66 -12.66 -10.03
N LEU A 340 2.62 -13.24 -9.42
CA LEU A 340 2.68 -14.60 -8.88
C LEU A 340 2.41 -15.70 -9.90
N ASN A 341 1.68 -15.40 -10.98
CA ASN A 341 1.13 -16.42 -11.88
C ASN A 341 1.56 -16.28 -13.34
N SER A 342 2.31 -15.24 -13.69
CA SER A 342 2.73 -14.97 -15.07
C SER A 342 4.24 -14.81 -15.25
N THR A 343 4.67 -14.76 -16.50
CA THR A 343 6.04 -14.44 -16.93
C THR A 343 6.15 -13.04 -17.55
N ILE A 344 5.20 -12.14 -17.25
CA ILE A 344 5.21 -10.74 -17.74
C ILE A 344 6.46 -10.00 -17.21
N PRO A 345 7.17 -9.25 -18.06
CA PRO A 345 8.38 -8.54 -17.64
C PRO A 345 8.08 -7.37 -16.68
N PRO A 346 9.12 -6.83 -15.99
CA PRO A 346 8.93 -5.78 -14.99
C PRO A 346 8.20 -4.53 -15.50
N GLU A 347 8.43 -4.12 -16.75
CA GLU A 347 7.74 -3.02 -17.41
C GLU A 347 6.24 -3.28 -17.52
N GLY A 348 5.84 -4.47 -17.94
CA GLY A 348 4.44 -4.86 -18.04
C GLY A 348 3.76 -4.95 -16.68
N LEU A 349 4.47 -5.44 -15.65
CA LEU A 349 3.96 -5.42 -14.28
C LEU A 349 3.81 -3.99 -13.74
N ALA A 350 4.71 -3.07 -14.09
CA ALA A 350 4.60 -1.67 -13.73
C ALA A 350 3.43 -0.97 -14.45
N MET A 351 3.20 -1.28 -15.74
CA MET A 351 2.01 -0.83 -16.46
C MET A 351 0.74 -1.24 -15.72
N ILE A 352 0.60 -2.51 -15.30
CA ILE A 352 -0.56 -2.97 -14.52
C ILE A 352 -0.66 -2.25 -13.17
N ARG A 353 0.45 -2.16 -12.42
CA ARG A 353 0.43 -1.64 -11.04
C ARG A 353 0.16 -0.15 -10.92
N TYR A 354 0.47 0.62 -11.97
CA TYR A 354 0.50 2.08 -11.87
C TYR A 354 -0.31 2.79 -12.95
N HIS A 355 -1.07 2.08 -13.80
CA HIS A 355 -1.86 2.72 -14.87
C HIS A 355 -2.96 3.65 -14.36
N SER A 356 -3.47 3.44 -13.14
CA SER A 356 -4.41 4.36 -12.51
C SER A 356 -3.72 5.47 -11.71
N PHE A 357 -2.39 5.48 -11.59
CA PHE A 357 -1.67 6.47 -10.78
C PHE A 357 -1.43 7.80 -11.54
N TYR A 358 -2.51 8.39 -12.04
CA TYR A 358 -2.51 9.61 -12.86
C TYR A 358 -1.76 10.80 -12.25
N PRO A 359 -1.86 11.08 -10.93
CA PRO A 359 -1.04 12.11 -10.30
C PRO A 359 0.45 11.92 -10.61
N TRP A 360 0.95 10.69 -10.69
CA TRP A 360 2.33 10.42 -11.01
C TRP A 360 2.62 10.45 -12.52
N HIS A 361 1.99 9.56 -13.29
CA HIS A 361 2.40 9.38 -14.68
C HIS A 361 1.95 10.51 -15.61
N GLN A 362 0.86 11.21 -15.30
CA GLN A 362 0.40 12.36 -16.06
C GLN A 362 0.88 13.68 -15.44
N GLU A 363 0.63 13.88 -14.15
CA GLU A 363 0.86 15.18 -13.51
C GLU A 363 2.28 15.38 -12.95
N ASN A 364 3.17 14.37 -13.03
CA ASN A 364 4.52 14.40 -12.43
C ASN A 364 4.51 14.72 -10.92
N ALA A 365 3.48 14.29 -10.20
CA ALA A 365 3.40 14.37 -8.75
C ALA A 365 4.23 13.27 -8.07
N TYR A 366 4.48 13.42 -6.77
CA TYR A 366 5.16 12.42 -5.92
C TYR A 366 6.59 12.00 -6.35
N GLN A 367 7.27 12.79 -7.19
CA GLN A 367 8.63 12.47 -7.65
C GLN A 367 9.65 12.32 -6.50
N TYR A 368 9.41 12.95 -5.34
CA TYR A 368 10.26 12.84 -4.15
C TYR A 368 10.17 11.49 -3.43
N LEU A 369 9.26 10.59 -3.85
CA LEU A 369 9.17 9.22 -3.37
C LEU A 369 9.84 8.22 -4.35
N MET A 370 10.12 8.66 -5.58
CA MET A 370 10.68 7.82 -6.63
C MET A 370 12.16 7.51 -6.41
N ASN A 371 12.57 6.29 -6.74
CA ASN A 371 13.97 5.95 -6.97
C ASN A 371 14.30 5.97 -8.48
N ASP A 372 15.52 5.57 -8.87
CA ASP A 372 15.92 5.55 -10.29
C ASP A 372 15.19 4.50 -11.11
N TYR A 373 14.80 3.37 -10.50
CA TYR A 373 14.01 2.34 -11.16
C TYR A 373 12.61 2.86 -11.54
N ASP A 374 11.98 3.64 -10.66
CA ASP A 374 10.68 4.25 -10.94
C ASP A 374 10.73 5.22 -12.13
N LYS A 375 11.86 5.88 -12.37
CA LYS A 375 12.03 6.78 -13.53
C LYS A 375 11.98 6.01 -14.85
N GLU A 376 12.49 4.78 -14.87
CA GLU A 376 12.40 3.90 -16.03
C GLU A 376 10.98 3.32 -16.17
N MET A 377 10.36 2.89 -15.07
CA MET A 377 8.98 2.40 -15.07
C MET A 377 7.97 3.48 -15.47
N LEU A 378 8.24 4.75 -15.17
CA LEU A 378 7.42 5.88 -15.64
C LEU A 378 7.31 5.93 -17.16
N LYS A 379 8.37 5.56 -17.90
CA LYS A 379 8.35 5.49 -19.36
C LYS A 379 7.40 4.40 -19.84
N ALA A 380 7.46 3.22 -19.20
CA ALA A 380 6.56 2.09 -19.48
C ALA A 380 5.09 2.45 -19.26
N VAL A 381 4.78 3.01 -18.10
CA VAL A 381 3.40 3.38 -17.74
C VAL A 381 2.85 4.46 -18.68
N ARG A 382 3.66 5.45 -19.07
CA ARG A 382 3.26 6.46 -20.07
C ARG A 382 3.03 5.90 -21.46
N ALA A 383 3.83 4.92 -21.88
CA ALA A 383 3.64 4.26 -23.16
C ALA A 383 2.32 3.48 -23.18
N PHE A 384 1.99 2.79 -22.09
CA PHE A 384 0.75 2.04 -21.94
C PHE A 384 -0.50 2.94 -21.86
N ASN A 385 -0.47 4.01 -21.06
CA ASN A 385 -1.62 4.88 -20.80
C ASN A 385 -2.25 5.45 -22.08
N LYS A 386 -1.47 5.64 -23.16
CA LYS A 386 -1.99 6.09 -24.45
C LYS A 386 -2.98 5.10 -25.05
N TYR A 387 -2.72 3.81 -24.88
CA TYR A 387 -3.60 2.75 -25.36
C TYR A 387 -4.85 2.69 -24.49
N ASP A 388 -4.71 2.51 -23.17
CA ASP A 388 -5.82 2.46 -22.21
C ASP A 388 -6.79 3.65 -22.39
N LEU A 389 -6.26 4.88 -22.50
CA LEU A 389 -7.09 6.06 -22.62
C LEU A 389 -7.68 6.27 -24.02
N TYR A 390 -6.86 6.21 -25.08
CA TYR A 390 -7.28 6.65 -26.41
C TYR A 390 -7.82 5.53 -27.30
N SER A 391 -7.74 4.26 -26.89
CA SER A 391 -8.41 3.17 -27.61
C SER A 391 -9.90 3.07 -27.31
N LYS A 392 -10.41 3.80 -26.31
CA LYS A 392 -11.83 3.89 -25.99
C LYS A 392 -12.58 4.47 -27.18
N ALA A 393 -13.18 3.60 -27.98
CA ALA A 393 -13.85 3.94 -29.23
C ALA A 393 -15.19 3.21 -29.35
N ASP A 394 -16.04 3.63 -30.27
CA ASP A 394 -17.30 2.94 -30.55
C ASP A 394 -17.10 1.64 -31.34
N GLU A 395 -15.88 1.34 -31.79
CA GLU A 395 -15.56 0.13 -32.55
C GLU A 395 -15.66 -1.12 -31.65
N GLN A 396 -16.63 -1.98 -31.96
CA GLN A 396 -16.82 -3.26 -31.27
C GLN A 396 -16.06 -4.37 -31.98
N TYR A 397 -15.28 -5.13 -31.22
CA TYR A 397 -14.55 -6.28 -31.73
C TYR A 397 -15.41 -7.55 -31.67
N ASN A 398 -15.24 -8.44 -32.66
CA ASN A 398 -15.86 -9.76 -32.60
C ASN A 398 -15.07 -10.66 -31.65
N VAL A 399 -15.58 -10.81 -30.42
CA VAL A 399 -14.95 -11.60 -29.36
C VAL A 399 -14.61 -13.02 -29.82
N GLU A 400 -15.53 -13.71 -30.50
CA GLU A 400 -15.33 -15.10 -30.93
C GLU A 400 -14.21 -15.24 -31.98
N GLN A 401 -14.01 -14.23 -32.82
CA GLN A 401 -12.92 -14.21 -33.80
C GLN A 401 -11.55 -13.97 -33.14
N LEU A 402 -11.50 -13.12 -32.11
CA LEU A 402 -10.26 -12.76 -31.42
C LEU A 402 -9.89 -13.76 -30.30
N LYS A 403 -10.87 -14.44 -29.72
CA LYS A 403 -10.69 -15.37 -28.59
C LYS A 403 -9.57 -16.40 -28.82
N PRO A 404 -9.43 -17.06 -29.98
CA PRO A 404 -8.32 -18.00 -30.21
C PRO A 404 -6.94 -17.36 -30.08
N TYR A 405 -6.76 -16.14 -30.57
CA TYR A 405 -5.49 -15.41 -30.47
C TYR A 405 -5.15 -15.09 -29.01
N TYR A 406 -6.12 -14.57 -28.27
CA TYR A 406 -5.90 -14.16 -26.88
C TYR A 406 -5.80 -15.34 -25.91
N LEU A 407 -6.44 -16.47 -26.19
CA LEU A 407 -6.22 -17.70 -25.43
C LEU A 407 -4.80 -18.24 -25.60
N ASP A 408 -4.26 -18.24 -26.83
CA ASP A 408 -2.86 -18.59 -27.10
C ASP A 408 -1.90 -17.65 -26.36
N LEU A 409 -2.18 -16.34 -26.41
CA LEU A 409 -1.40 -15.33 -25.71
C LEU A 409 -1.45 -15.49 -24.17
N ILE A 410 -2.62 -15.81 -23.62
CA ILE A 410 -2.77 -16.11 -22.19
C ILE A 410 -1.95 -17.36 -21.84
N ASP A 411 -2.06 -18.44 -22.60
CA ASP A 411 -1.33 -19.70 -22.36
C ASP A 411 0.19 -19.50 -22.40
N GLU A 412 0.70 -18.57 -23.23
CA GLU A 412 2.13 -18.22 -23.31
C GLU A 412 2.66 -17.61 -22.01
N PHE A 413 1.92 -16.68 -21.39
CA PHE A 413 2.41 -15.92 -20.24
C PHE A 413 1.86 -16.40 -18.90
N PHE A 414 0.75 -17.14 -18.86
CA PHE A 414 0.18 -17.76 -17.67
C PHE A 414 0.31 -19.29 -17.77
N PRO A 415 1.47 -19.87 -17.46
CA PRO A 415 1.73 -21.30 -17.65
C PRO A 415 0.80 -22.20 -16.84
N LYS A 416 0.24 -21.68 -15.74
CA LYS A 416 -0.87 -22.32 -15.03
C LYS A 416 -2.18 -21.79 -15.59
N LYS A 417 -2.89 -22.63 -16.36
CA LYS A 417 -4.17 -22.27 -16.97
C LYS A 417 -5.19 -21.76 -15.96
N THR A 418 -5.29 -22.41 -14.81
CA THR A 418 -6.14 -21.97 -13.69
C THR A 418 -5.30 -21.23 -12.67
N ILE A 419 -5.70 -20.00 -12.34
CA ILE A 419 -5.01 -19.14 -11.37
C ILE A 419 -5.88 -18.91 -10.14
N ASP A 420 -5.20 -18.75 -9.00
CA ASP A 420 -5.82 -18.40 -7.72
C ASP A 420 -5.90 -16.86 -7.65
N PHE A 421 -7.09 -16.32 -7.91
CA PHE A 421 -7.45 -14.90 -7.74
C PHE A 421 -7.70 -14.57 -6.26
#